data_AF-A0A1J5H7F8-F1
#
_entry.id   AF-A0A1J5H7F8-F1
#
_cell.length_a   1.000
_cell.length_b   1.000
_cell.length_c   1.000
_cell.angle_alpha   90.00
_cell.angle_beta   90.00
_cell.angle_gamma   90.00
#
_symmetry.space_group_name_H-M   'P 1'
#
loop_
_entity.id
_entity.type
_entity.pdbx_description
1 polymer ?
#
loop_
_entity_poly.entity_id
_entity_poly.type
_entity_poly.pdbx_seq_one_letter_code
_entity_poly.pdbx_strand_id
1 'polypeptide(L)'
;MKQTLKQLQFAYYGVYLAALAAAISGFYLLRAGIHINPLSETGVLLNGILIVYIIGSVPITLAIFNKLTKKWALLPLKDERLERYKKLGTVRILIIGTGLVLGVVFFYIMQSQSMIFSAGIAAIALFFCKPSEVKMTIELDLDDMNLAEHKS
;
A
#
# COMPACT_ATOMS: atom_id res chain seq x y z
N MET A 1 9.26 -7.62 -17.42
CA MET A 1 8.68 -6.30 -17.03
C MET A 1 7.14 -6.29 -17.04
N LYS A 2 6.47 -6.54 -18.19
CA LYS A 2 4.99 -6.54 -18.30
C LYS A 2 4.28 -7.44 -17.28
N GLN A 3 4.82 -8.62 -16.99
CA GLN A 3 4.26 -9.55 -15.99
C GLN A 3 4.34 -8.99 -14.57
N THR A 4 5.48 -8.40 -14.20
CA THR A 4 5.69 -7.73 -12.91
C THR A 4 4.71 -6.58 -12.71
N LEU A 5 4.54 -5.75 -13.76
CA LEU A 5 3.58 -4.64 -13.72
C LEU A 5 2.16 -5.14 -13.50
N LYS A 6 1.70 -6.13 -14.29
CA LYS A 6 0.35 -6.70 -14.16
C LYS A 6 0.08 -7.23 -12.75
N GLN A 7 1.05 -7.90 -12.13
CA GLN A 7 0.90 -8.42 -10.77
C GLN A 7 0.82 -7.32 -9.72
N LEU A 8 1.66 -6.28 -9.83
CA LEU A 8 1.59 -5.12 -8.94
C LEU A 8 0.28 -4.35 -9.13
N GLN A 9 -0.18 -4.18 -10.37
CA GLN A 9 -1.47 -3.56 -10.68
C GLN A 9 -2.63 -4.38 -10.11
N PHE A 10 -2.59 -5.70 -10.25
CA PHE A 10 -3.59 -6.58 -9.66
C PHE A 10 -3.64 -6.44 -8.13
N ALA A 11 -2.48 -6.43 -7.45
CA ALA A 11 -2.42 -6.17 -6.02
C ALA A 11 -2.97 -4.77 -5.65
N TYR A 12 -2.58 -3.74 -6.41
CA TYR A 12 -3.02 -2.36 -6.21
C TYR A 12 -4.55 -2.21 -6.32
N TYR A 13 -5.14 -2.67 -7.42
CA TYR A 13 -6.58 -2.59 -7.63
C TYR A 13 -7.35 -3.57 -6.73
N GLY A 14 -6.75 -4.71 -6.39
CA GLY A 14 -7.29 -5.66 -5.42
C GLY A 14 -7.49 -5.03 -4.05
N VAL A 15 -6.59 -4.15 -3.59
CA VAL A 15 -6.75 -3.40 -2.34
C VAL A 15 -7.95 -2.46 -2.40
N TYR A 16 -8.16 -1.72 -3.50
CA TYR A 16 -9.35 -0.86 -3.63
C TYR A 16 -10.64 -1.67 -3.65
N LEU A 17 -10.67 -2.81 -4.34
CA LEU A 17 -11.81 -3.73 -4.30
C LEU A 17 -12.05 -4.27 -2.89
N ALA A 18 -10.99 -4.61 -2.16
CA ALA A 18 -11.09 -5.04 -0.76
C ALA A 18 -11.63 -3.92 0.14
N ALA A 19 -11.22 -2.67 -0.08
CA ALA A 19 -11.72 -1.52 0.66
C ALA A 19 -13.22 -1.26 0.37
N LEU A 20 -13.66 -1.42 -0.88
CA LEU A 20 -15.08 -1.36 -1.24
C LEU A 20 -15.88 -2.50 -0.57
N ALA A 21 -15.36 -3.72 -0.64
CA ALA A 21 -15.98 -4.88 0.03
C ALA A 21 -16.06 -4.67 1.55
N ALA A 22 -15.02 -4.08 2.15
CA ALA A 22 -14.98 -3.71 3.55
C ALA A 22 -16.00 -2.62 3.93
N ALA A 23 -16.24 -1.65 3.04
CA ALA A 23 -17.29 -0.65 3.25
C ALA A 23 -18.69 -1.28 3.21
N ILE A 24 -18.92 -2.17 2.23
CA ILE A 24 -20.20 -2.89 2.10
C ILE A 24 -20.42 -3.77 3.33
N SER A 25 -19.43 -4.58 3.72
CA SER A 25 -19.54 -5.45 4.89
C SER A 25 -19.68 -4.64 6.18
N GLY A 26 -18.92 -3.55 6.34
CA GLY A 26 -19.03 -2.61 7.45
C GLY A 26 -20.44 -2.01 7.57
N PHE A 27 -21.06 -1.63 6.45
CA PHE A 27 -22.43 -1.14 6.44
C PHE A 27 -23.45 -2.19 6.91
N TYR A 28 -23.30 -3.45 6.49
CA TYR A 28 -24.15 -4.54 6.97
C TYR A 28 -23.92 -4.85 8.46
N LEU A 29 -22.68 -4.82 8.94
CA LEU A 29 -22.35 -5.00 10.37
C LEU A 29 -22.99 -3.89 11.22
N LEU A 30 -22.92 -2.65 10.74
CA LEU A 30 -23.55 -1.51 11.40
C LEU A 30 -25.08 -1.71 11.48
N ARG A 31 -25.72 -2.16 10.38
CA ARG A 31 -27.16 -2.48 10.38
C ARG A 31 -27.52 -3.66 11.29
N ALA A 32 -26.62 -4.61 11.49
CA ALA A 32 -26.80 -5.71 12.43
C ALA A 32 -26.65 -5.29 13.90
N GLY A 33 -26.33 -4.01 14.17
CA GLY A 33 -26.18 -3.49 15.52
C GLY A 33 -24.81 -3.78 16.15
N ILE A 34 -23.84 -4.30 15.39
CA ILE A 34 -22.48 -4.53 15.88
C ILE A 34 -21.75 -3.18 15.88
N HIS A 35 -21.56 -2.63 17.08
CA HIS A 35 -20.86 -1.36 17.28
C HIS A 35 -19.95 -1.44 18.49
N ILE A 36 -18.78 -0.80 18.39
CA ILE A 36 -17.85 -0.64 19.50
C ILE A 36 -17.87 0.84 19.89
N ASN A 37 -18.12 1.13 21.16
CA ASN A 37 -18.08 2.52 21.64
C ASN A 37 -16.66 3.07 21.45
N PRO A 38 -16.46 4.15 20.67
CA PRO A 38 -15.13 4.71 20.41
C PRO A 38 -14.44 5.25 21.67
N LEU A 39 -15.20 5.57 22.72
CA LEU A 39 -14.71 6.04 24.03
C LEU A 39 -14.45 4.90 25.03
N SER A 40 -14.77 3.65 24.67
CA SER A 40 -14.38 2.50 25.49
C SER A 40 -12.86 2.31 25.47
N GLU A 41 -12.31 1.68 26.50
CA GLU A 41 -10.88 1.37 26.57
C GLU A 41 -10.41 0.61 25.32
N THR A 42 -11.19 -0.36 24.84
CA THR A 42 -10.93 -1.09 23.60
C THR A 42 -10.98 -0.19 22.38
N GLY A 43 -11.95 0.72 22.30
CA GLY A 43 -12.06 1.67 21.19
C GLY A 43 -10.88 2.64 21.12
N VAL A 44 -10.48 3.20 22.24
CA VAL A 44 -9.31 4.11 22.32
C VAL A 44 -8.04 3.38 21.91
N LEU A 45 -7.84 2.14 22.39
CA LEU A 45 -6.67 1.33 22.05
C LEU A 45 -6.62 0.99 20.56
N LEU A 46 -7.73 0.53 19.97
CA LEU A 46 -7.81 0.21 18.54
C LEU A 46 -7.57 1.46 17.66
N ASN A 47 -8.15 2.59 18.04
CA ASN A 47 -7.93 3.86 17.36
C ASN A 47 -6.44 4.24 17.40
N GLY A 48 -5.83 4.18 18.58
CA GLY A 48 -4.41 4.51 18.77
C GLY A 48 -3.50 3.63 17.93
N ILE A 49 -3.71 2.31 17.97
CA ILE A 49 -2.91 1.34 17.18
C ILE A 49 -3.04 1.64 15.69
N LEU A 50 -4.25 1.86 15.18
CA LEU A 50 -4.44 2.13 13.74
C LEU A 50 -3.78 3.44 13.32
N ILE A 51 -3.94 4.51 14.10
CA ILE A 51 -3.33 5.81 13.78
C ILE A 51 -1.81 5.70 13.76
N VAL A 52 -1.21 5.10 14.80
CA VAL A 52 0.23 4.87 14.87
C VAL A 52 0.70 3.99 13.71
N TYR A 53 -0.07 2.97 13.36
CA TYR A 53 0.19 2.12 12.20
C TYR A 53 0.22 2.93 10.91
N ILE A 54 -0.78 3.76 10.62
CA ILE A 54 -0.82 4.57 9.39
C ILE A 54 0.32 5.58 9.35
N ILE A 55 0.47 6.36 10.43
CA ILE A 55 1.47 7.45 10.50
C ILE A 55 2.89 6.89 10.43
N GLY A 56 3.16 5.75 11.07
CA GLY A 56 4.48 5.11 11.05
C GLY A 56 4.74 4.34 9.76
N SER A 57 3.81 3.48 9.35
CA SER A 57 4.04 2.55 8.23
C SER A 57 4.19 3.26 6.89
N VAL A 58 3.46 4.35 6.64
CA VAL A 58 3.54 5.08 5.36
C VAL A 58 4.95 5.62 5.08
N PRO A 59 5.54 6.49 5.93
CA PRO A 59 6.88 7.02 5.69
C PRO A 59 7.95 5.93 5.75
N ILE A 60 7.85 4.99 6.69
CA ILE A 60 8.83 3.90 6.82
C ILE A 60 8.84 3.03 5.54
N THR A 61 7.67 2.61 5.07
CA THR A 61 7.55 1.76 3.89
C THR A 61 8.04 2.47 2.63
N LEU A 62 7.68 3.75 2.45
CA LEU A 62 8.11 4.54 1.30
C LEU A 62 9.64 4.80 1.33
N ALA A 63 10.20 5.11 2.50
CA ALA A 63 11.63 5.33 2.67
C ALA A 63 12.46 4.06 2.43
N ILE A 64 12.04 2.93 3.01
CA ILE A 64 12.68 1.63 2.80
C ILE A 64 12.59 1.24 1.32
N PHE A 65 11.43 1.43 0.70
CA PHE A 65 11.23 1.14 -0.72
C PHE A 65 12.23 1.93 -1.57
N ASN A 66 12.28 3.25 -1.42
CA ASN A 66 13.18 4.11 -2.19
C ASN A 66 14.67 3.77 -1.96
N LYS A 67 15.06 3.48 -0.71
CA LYS A 67 16.45 3.13 -0.39
C LYS A 67 16.86 1.79 -1.02
N LEU A 68 15.97 0.79 -1.00
CA LEU A 68 16.24 -0.53 -1.55
C LEU A 68 16.21 -0.54 -3.08
N THR A 69 15.29 0.18 -3.73
CA THR A 69 15.26 0.27 -5.20
C THR A 69 16.53 0.90 -5.74
N LYS A 70 17.02 1.99 -5.12
CA LYS A 70 18.32 2.60 -5.47
C LYS A 70 19.48 1.63 -5.32
N LYS A 71 19.48 0.80 -4.26
CA LYS A 71 20.51 -0.24 -4.08
C LYS A 71 20.44 -1.31 -5.17
N TRP A 72 19.23 -1.69 -5.61
CA TRP A 72 19.04 -2.72 -6.63
C TRP A 72 19.27 -2.22 -8.05
N ALA A 73 19.14 -0.92 -8.31
CA ALA A 73 19.53 -0.32 -9.59
C ALA A 73 21.02 -0.58 -9.94
N LEU A 74 21.86 -0.85 -8.94
CA LEU A 74 23.28 -1.18 -9.13
C LEU A 74 23.56 -2.67 -9.40
N LEU A 75 22.55 -3.57 -9.31
CA LEU A 75 22.77 -5.02 -9.51
C LEU A 75 22.98 -5.34 -10.99
N PRO A 76 23.88 -6.25 -11.38
CA PRO A 76 24.19 -6.47 -12.80
C PRO A 76 23.03 -7.12 -13.60
N LEU A 77 22.20 -7.96 -12.97
CA LEU A 77 21.15 -8.71 -13.66
C LEU A 77 19.77 -8.04 -13.60
N LYS A 78 19.23 -7.67 -14.76
CA LYS A 78 17.90 -7.06 -14.93
C LYS A 78 16.76 -7.88 -14.34
N ASP A 79 16.78 -9.20 -14.49
CA ASP A 79 15.72 -10.07 -13.98
C ASP A 79 15.70 -10.12 -12.45
N GLU A 80 16.88 -10.12 -11.82
CA GLU A 80 17.01 -10.08 -10.37
C GLU A 80 16.50 -8.75 -9.79
N ARG A 81 16.79 -7.62 -10.47
CA ARG A 81 16.22 -6.31 -10.11
C ARG A 81 14.69 -6.32 -10.11
N LEU A 82 14.11 -6.87 -11.19
CA LEU A 82 12.66 -6.92 -11.38
C LEU A 82 11.96 -7.83 -10.36
N GLU A 83 12.57 -8.95 -9.99
CA GLU A 83 12.00 -9.86 -8.99
C GLU A 83 12.00 -9.24 -7.59
N ARG A 84 13.11 -8.61 -7.19
CA ARG A 84 13.20 -7.94 -5.88
C ARG A 84 12.26 -6.74 -5.81
N TYR A 85 12.19 -5.95 -6.88
CA TYR A 85 11.24 -4.84 -7.02
C TYR A 85 9.79 -5.33 -6.88
N LYS A 86 9.44 -6.43 -7.55
CA LYS A 86 8.11 -7.05 -7.45
C LYS A 86 7.74 -7.40 -6.01
N LYS A 87 8.63 -8.11 -5.31
CA LYS A 87 8.40 -8.56 -3.92
C LYS A 87 8.17 -7.35 -3.01
N LEU A 88 9.06 -6.35 -3.07
CA LEU A 88 8.96 -5.18 -2.19
C LEU A 88 7.79 -4.26 -2.55
N GLY A 89 7.51 -4.08 -3.85
CA GLY A 89 6.36 -3.31 -4.32
C GLY A 89 5.04 -3.94 -3.87
N THR A 90 4.95 -5.27 -3.88
CA THR A 90 3.77 -5.99 -3.38
C THR A 90 3.62 -5.79 -1.87
N VAL A 91 4.70 -5.95 -1.10
CA VAL A 91 4.69 -5.73 0.36
C VAL A 91 4.28 -4.30 0.70
N ARG A 92 4.81 -3.29 -0.02
CA ARG A 92 4.41 -1.88 0.13
C ARG A 92 2.91 -1.68 -0.03
N ILE A 93 2.36 -2.22 -1.12
CA ILE A 93 0.93 -2.10 -1.45
C ILE A 93 0.09 -2.79 -0.37
N LEU A 94 0.52 -3.96 0.12
CA LEU A 94 -0.19 -4.69 1.16
C LEU A 94 -0.17 -3.96 2.50
N ILE A 95 0.98 -3.43 2.96
CA ILE A 95 1.08 -2.69 4.22
C ILE A 95 0.18 -1.45 4.20
N ILE A 96 0.26 -0.63 3.15
CA ILE A 96 -0.56 0.58 3.08
C ILE A 96 -2.03 0.21 2.83
N GLY A 97 -2.27 -0.83 2.04
CA GLY A 97 -3.61 -1.33 1.72
C GLY A 97 -4.37 -1.91 2.90
N THR A 98 -3.71 -2.65 3.80
CA THR A 98 -4.34 -3.11 5.04
C THR A 98 -4.73 -1.93 5.92
N GLY A 99 -3.92 -0.87 5.94
CA GLY A 99 -4.26 0.38 6.61
C GLY A 99 -5.56 1.01 6.10
N LEU A 100 -5.72 1.07 4.78
CA LEU A 100 -6.95 1.55 4.14
C LEU A 100 -8.15 0.68 4.52
N VAL A 101 -8.03 -0.64 4.35
CA VAL A 101 -9.12 -1.59 4.62
C VAL A 101 -9.53 -1.53 6.10
N LEU A 102 -8.58 -1.58 7.02
CA LEU A 102 -8.86 -1.50 8.46
C LEU A 102 -9.49 -0.16 8.84
N GLY A 103 -9.02 0.96 8.29
CA GLY A 103 -9.62 2.27 8.53
C GLY A 103 -11.08 2.33 8.08
N VAL A 104 -11.41 1.73 6.93
CA VAL A 104 -12.80 1.63 6.45
C VAL A 104 -13.64 0.75 7.37
N VAL A 105 -13.17 -0.45 7.74
CA VAL A 105 -13.90 -1.35 8.64
C VAL A 105 -14.16 -0.70 10.00
N PHE A 106 -13.13 -0.12 10.62
CA PHE A 106 -13.25 0.51 11.94
C PHE A 106 -14.11 1.78 11.90
N PHE A 107 -14.13 2.51 10.79
CA PHE A 107 -15.08 3.62 10.62
C PHE A 107 -16.53 3.16 10.78
N TYR A 108 -16.92 2.03 10.16
CA TYR A 108 -18.29 1.53 10.29
C TYR A 108 -18.60 0.93 11.66
N ILE A 109 -17.65 0.23 12.28
CA ILE A 109 -17.86 -0.41 13.60
C ILE A 109 -17.86 0.62 14.75
N MET A 110 -17.04 1.66 14.66
CA MET A 110 -16.81 2.60 15.76
C MET A 110 -17.41 3.99 15.52
N GLN A 111 -17.79 4.31 14.28
CA GLN A 111 -18.34 5.62 13.86
C GLN A 111 -17.47 6.82 14.26
N SER A 112 -16.16 6.63 14.35
CA SER A 112 -15.20 7.68 14.73
C SER A 112 -14.65 8.41 13.51
N GLN A 113 -14.61 9.74 13.57
CA GLN A 113 -14.00 10.58 12.52
C GLN A 113 -12.52 10.27 12.30
N SER A 114 -11.78 9.88 13.34
CA SER A 114 -10.36 9.55 13.23
C SER A 114 -10.08 8.35 12.32
N MET A 115 -11.02 7.40 12.25
CA MET A 115 -10.90 6.19 11.41
C MET A 115 -11.04 6.51 9.92
N ILE A 116 -11.99 7.37 9.56
CA ILE A 116 -12.15 7.79 8.15
C ILE A 116 -10.99 8.67 7.70
N PHE A 117 -10.44 9.52 8.57
CA PHE A 117 -9.21 10.26 8.24
C PHE A 117 -8.01 9.35 8.03
N SER A 118 -7.87 8.32 8.87
CA SER A 118 -6.82 7.30 8.74
C SER A 118 -6.94 6.52 7.42
N ALA A 119 -8.16 6.14 7.04
CA ALA A 119 -8.45 5.54 5.73
C ALA A 119 -8.09 6.50 4.58
N GLY A 120 -8.43 7.79 4.69
CA GLY A 120 -8.08 8.82 3.71
C GLY A 120 -6.58 8.98 3.51
N ILE A 121 -5.82 9.06 4.61
CA ILE A 121 -4.35 9.14 4.57
C ILE A 121 -3.77 7.89 3.90
N ALA A 122 -4.27 6.71 4.26
CA ALA A 122 -3.85 5.45 3.65
C ALA A 122 -4.16 5.41 2.14
N ALA A 123 -5.32 5.92 1.70
CA ALA A 123 -5.68 6.00 0.28
C ALA A 123 -4.74 6.93 -0.50
N ILE A 124 -4.40 8.09 0.07
CA ILE A 124 -3.43 9.02 -0.53
C ILE A 124 -2.03 8.39 -0.59
N ALA A 125 -1.59 7.73 0.48
CA ALA A 125 -0.33 7.00 0.50
C ALA A 125 -0.31 5.88 -0.57
N LEU A 126 -1.43 5.18 -0.74
CA LEU A 126 -1.57 4.14 -1.74
C LEU A 126 -1.49 4.72 -3.15
N PHE A 127 -1.97 5.94 -3.40
CA PHE A 127 -1.80 6.60 -4.70
C PHE A 127 -0.32 6.73 -5.11
N PHE A 128 0.56 7.07 -4.17
CA PHE A 128 2.01 7.05 -4.42
C PHE A 128 2.56 5.65 -4.70
N CYS A 129 1.83 4.61 -4.30
CA CYS A 129 2.18 3.22 -4.53
C CYS A 129 1.78 2.69 -5.91
N LYS A 130 1.09 3.50 -6.75
CA LYS A 130 0.64 3.09 -8.08
C LYS A 130 1.81 2.60 -8.95
N PRO A 131 1.79 1.33 -9.41
CA PRO A 131 2.79 0.81 -10.33
C PRO A 131 2.55 1.34 -11.75
N SER A 132 3.62 1.80 -12.40
CA SER A 132 3.63 2.25 -13.79
C SER A 132 4.94 1.83 -14.45
N GLU A 133 4.92 1.52 -15.75
CA GLU A 133 6.14 1.16 -16.49
C GLU A 133 7.18 2.28 -16.41
N VAL A 134 6.75 3.52 -16.65
CA VAL A 134 7.62 4.72 -16.54
C VAL A 134 8.27 4.82 -15.17
N LYS A 135 7.48 4.57 -14.11
CA LYS A 135 7.97 4.66 -12.73
C LYS A 135 8.97 3.55 -12.41
N MET A 136 8.72 2.33 -12.91
CA MET A 136 9.65 1.20 -12.76
C MET A 136 10.97 1.43 -13.48
N THR A 137 10.93 1.96 -14.71
CA THR A 137 12.13 2.27 -15.51
C THR A 137 13.01 3.29 -14.81
N ILE A 138 12.41 4.39 -14.30
CA ILE A 138 13.12 5.44 -13.57
C ILE A 138 13.68 4.90 -12.24
N GLU A 139 12.90 4.15 -11.47
CA GLU A 139 13.32 3.67 -10.14
C GLU A 139 14.38 2.56 -10.18
N LEU A 140 14.49 1.81 -11.28
CA LEU A 140 15.47 0.74 -11.48
C LEU A 140 16.60 1.11 -12.45
N ASP A 141 16.59 2.36 -12.94
CA ASP A 141 17.56 2.90 -13.88
C ASP A 141 17.78 1.97 -15.09
N LEU A 142 16.68 1.63 -15.76
CA LEU A 142 16.67 0.66 -16.85
C LEU A 142 17.01 1.28 -18.22
N ASP A 143 17.03 2.62 -18.32
CA ASP A 143 17.32 3.33 -19.57
C ASP A 143 18.83 3.35 -19.90
N ASP A 144 19.70 3.40 -18.89
CA ASP A 144 21.16 3.38 -19.07
C ASP A 144 21.69 2.04 -19.63
N MET A 145 20.94 0.94 -19.50
CA MET A 145 21.34 -0.37 -20.04
C MET A 145 21.01 -0.56 -21.53
N ASN A 146 19.97 0.10 -22.06
CA ASN A 146 19.67 0.04 -23.49
C ASN A 146 20.75 0.72 -24.34
N LEU A 147 21.49 1.69 -23.78
CA LEU A 147 22.61 2.35 -24.45
C LEU A 147 23.91 1.53 -24.42
N ALA A 148 24.04 0.60 -23.47
CA ALA A 148 25.20 -0.30 -23.37
C ALA A 148 25.08 -1.52 -24.28
N GLU A 149 23.88 -2.09 -24.45
CA GLU A 149 23.65 -3.19 -25.41
C GLU A 149 23.76 -2.75 -26.87
N HIS A 150 23.50 -1.48 -27.19
CA HIS A 150 23.63 -0.95 -28.55
C HIS A 150 25.08 -0.58 -28.94
N LYS A 151 26.03 -0.67 -27.99
CA LYS A 151 27.46 -0.39 -28.19
C LYS A 151 28.36 -1.63 -28.15
N SER A 152 27.79 -2.82 -27.93
CA SER A 152 28.46 -4.12 -28.04
C SER A 152 28.18 -4.77 -29.39
#